data_AF-A0A6M0C888-F1
#
_entry.id   AF-A0A6M0C888-F1
#
_cell.length_a   1.000
_cell.length_b   1.000
_cell.length_c   1.000
_cell.angle_alpha   90.00
_cell.angle_beta   90.00
_cell.angle_gamma   90.00
#
_symmetry.space_group_name_H-M   'P 1'
#
loop_
_entity.id
_entity.type
_entity.pdbx_description
1 polymer ?
#
loop_
_entity_poly.entity_id
_entity_poly.type
_entity_poly.pdbx_seq_one_letter_code
_entity_poly.pdbx_strand_id
1 'polypeptide(L)'
;TYLFVSNSLSIYEGKPEVAVEYMTRGTDVLSSEIDPKAWQVWRWKGIDQLLLVGDIPGAIDSHEMAAEWAENTSYQSLTSLFRQTAEFLKRDPDSKLIKFNAWLWVYGQTRDQRVRDRAQQEILKLGGKVEIDQNGEMRFVLPESSE
;
A
#
# COMPACT_ATOMS: atom_id res chain seq x y z
N THR A 1 -7.77 -6.45 13.64
CA THR A 1 -7.97 -6.26 12.18
C THR A 1 -6.64 -5.99 11.51
N TYR A 2 -6.42 -6.54 10.31
CA TYR A 2 -5.19 -6.35 9.54
C TYR A 2 -4.88 -4.89 9.13
N LEU A 3 -5.89 -4.02 9.12
CA LEU A 3 -5.71 -2.56 9.08
C LEU A 3 -4.74 -2.06 10.15
N PHE A 4 -4.80 -2.61 11.37
CA PHE A 4 -3.88 -2.20 12.43
C PHE A 4 -2.45 -2.62 12.11
N VAL A 5 -2.25 -3.81 11.54
CA VAL A 5 -0.92 -4.29 11.12
C VAL A 5 -0.36 -3.38 10.03
N SER A 6 -1.15 -3.09 8.99
CA SER A 6 -0.76 -2.16 7.90
C SER A 6 -0.45 -0.76 8.45
N ASN A 7 -1.34 -0.15 9.24
CA ASN A 7 -1.10 1.20 9.77
C ASN A 7 0.12 1.27 10.69
N SER A 8 0.22 0.37 11.67
CA SER A 8 1.30 0.40 12.65
C SER A 8 2.67 0.17 12.01
N LEU A 9 2.77 -0.78 11.07
CA LEU A 9 4.05 -1.13 10.46
C LEU A 9 4.35 -0.28 9.23
N SER A 10 3.43 -0.19 8.28
CA SER A 10 3.66 0.46 6.99
C SER A 10 3.67 1.98 7.12
N ILE A 11 2.75 2.55 7.91
CA ILE A 11 2.59 4.01 8.04
C ILE A 11 3.40 4.57 9.21
N TYR A 12 3.18 4.09 10.43
CA TYR A 12 3.81 4.70 11.61
C TYR A 12 5.27 4.29 11.79
N GLU A 13 5.64 3.07 11.40
CA GLU A 13 7.02 2.57 11.49
C GLU A 13 7.82 2.64 10.18
N GLY A 14 7.16 2.93 9.05
CA GLY A 14 7.78 2.97 7.72
C GLY A 14 8.36 1.63 7.24
N LYS A 15 7.76 0.52 7.68
CA LYS A 15 8.19 -0.88 7.44
C LYS A 15 7.11 -1.69 6.70
N PRO A 16 6.73 -1.29 5.47
CA PRO A 16 5.68 -1.97 4.71
C PRO A 16 6.01 -3.43 4.36
N GLU A 17 7.29 -3.76 4.15
CA GLU A 17 7.72 -5.12 3.85
C GLU A 17 7.44 -6.08 5.02
N VAL A 18 7.65 -5.59 6.25
CA VAL A 18 7.35 -6.34 7.48
C VAL A 18 5.84 -6.52 7.65
N ALA A 19 5.04 -5.51 7.30
CA ALA A 19 3.58 -5.64 7.33
C ALA A 19 3.09 -6.72 6.36
N VAL A 20 3.62 -6.74 5.14
CA VAL A 20 3.32 -7.75 4.12
C VAL A 20 3.73 -9.15 4.58
N GLU A 21 4.86 -9.29 5.26
CA GLU A 21 5.28 -10.57 5.87
C GLU A 21 4.26 -11.07 6.90
N TYR A 22 3.86 -10.22 7.86
CA TYR A 22 2.86 -10.59 8.87
C TYR A 22 1.50 -10.91 8.27
N MET A 23 1.08 -10.16 7.24
CA MET A 23 -0.17 -10.43 6.53
C MET A 23 -0.10 -11.75 5.75
N THR A 24 1.06 -12.11 5.20
CA THR A 24 1.25 -13.40 4.51
C THR A 24 1.08 -14.58 5.47
N ARG A 25 1.64 -14.50 6.68
CA ARG A 25 1.39 -15.53 7.71
C ARG A 25 -0.09 -15.65 8.05
N GLY A 26 -0.83 -14.54 7.96
CA GLY A 26 -2.28 -14.51 8.09
C GLY A 26 -3.00 -15.23 6.95
N THR A 27 -2.55 -15.03 5.71
CA THR A 27 -3.14 -15.70 4.54
C THR A 27 -2.89 -17.19 4.51
N ASP A 28 -1.82 -17.67 5.15
CA ASP A 28 -1.48 -19.11 5.20
C ASP A 28 -2.41 -19.93 6.10
N VAL A 29 -3.13 -19.28 7.03
CA VAL A 29 -3.90 -19.97 8.09
C VAL A 29 -5.37 -19.56 8.17
N LEU A 30 -5.76 -18.48 7.49
CA LEU A 30 -7.15 -18.01 7.43
C LEU A 30 -7.84 -18.49 6.15
N SER A 31 -9.17 -18.44 6.15
CA SER A 31 -10.01 -18.63 4.97
C SER A 31 -11.37 -17.98 5.19
N SER A 32 -12.14 -17.82 4.11
CA SER A 32 -13.53 -17.33 4.18
C SER A 32 -14.49 -18.29 4.92
N GLU A 33 -14.13 -19.57 5.01
CA GLU A 33 -14.88 -20.58 5.78
C GLU A 33 -14.69 -20.42 7.29
N ILE A 34 -13.51 -19.96 7.72
CA ILE A 34 -13.18 -19.70 9.13
C ILE A 34 -13.78 -18.37 9.59
N ASP A 35 -13.61 -17.31 8.79
CA ASP A 35 -14.14 -15.97 9.07
C ASP A 35 -14.56 -15.29 7.76
N PRO A 36 -15.84 -14.90 7.58
CA PRO A 36 -16.28 -14.19 6.37
C PRO A 36 -15.58 -12.84 6.15
N LYS A 37 -14.86 -12.31 7.15
CA LYS A 37 -14.03 -11.10 7.05
C LYS A 37 -12.58 -11.37 6.66
N ALA A 38 -12.18 -12.62 6.46
CA ALA A 38 -10.80 -12.99 6.18
C ALA A 38 -10.25 -12.29 4.93
N TRP A 39 -11.06 -11.94 3.93
CA TRP A 39 -10.66 -11.14 2.76
C TRP A 39 -9.92 -9.83 3.12
N GLN A 40 -10.11 -9.30 4.33
CA GLN A 40 -9.43 -8.08 4.78
C GLN A 40 -7.90 -8.24 4.82
N VAL A 41 -7.36 -9.43 5.11
CA VAL A 41 -5.89 -9.61 5.11
C VAL A 41 -5.33 -9.37 3.71
N TRP A 42 -5.97 -9.94 2.70
CA TRP A 42 -5.61 -9.80 1.31
C TRP A 42 -5.74 -8.36 0.84
N ARG A 43 -6.84 -7.68 1.19
CA ARG A 43 -7.03 -6.26 0.85
C ARG A 43 -5.90 -5.39 1.40
N TRP A 44 -5.57 -5.50 2.69
CA TRP A 44 -4.53 -4.64 3.28
C TRP A 44 -3.13 -5.01 2.81
N LYS A 45 -2.85 -6.30 2.59
CA LYS A 45 -1.61 -6.78 1.98
C LYS A 45 -1.42 -6.17 0.59
N GLY A 46 -2.44 -6.23 -0.27
CA GLY A 46 -2.41 -5.68 -1.62
C GLY A 46 -2.23 -4.16 -1.66
N ILE A 47 -2.82 -3.43 -0.70
CA ILE A 47 -2.63 -1.98 -0.56
C ILE A 47 -1.17 -1.66 -0.22
N ASP A 48 -0.58 -2.33 0.77
CA ASP A 48 0.81 -2.08 1.17
C ASP A 48 1.80 -2.49 0.06
N GLN A 49 1.54 -3.62 -0.61
CA GLN A 49 2.30 -4.07 -1.78
C GLN A 49 2.31 -3.02 -2.88
N LEU A 50 1.14 -2.48 -3.23
CA LEU A 50 1.01 -1.47 -4.29
C LEU A 50 1.65 -0.14 -3.91
N LEU A 51 1.27 0.40 -2.75
CA LEU A 51 1.50 1.79 -2.40
C LEU A 51 2.91 2.05 -1.85
N LEU A 52 3.48 1.09 -1.13
CA LEU A 52 4.69 1.33 -0.33
C LEU A 52 5.82 0.38 -0.70
N VAL A 53 5.53 -0.91 -0.98
CA VAL A 53 6.56 -1.87 -1.43
C VAL A 53 6.85 -1.74 -2.92
N GLY A 54 5.85 -1.38 -3.74
CA GLY A 54 5.97 -1.36 -5.20
C GLY A 54 5.88 -2.73 -5.87
N ASP A 55 5.35 -3.73 -5.16
CA ASP A 55 5.10 -5.09 -5.64
C ASP A 55 3.75 -5.16 -6.40
N ILE A 56 3.77 -4.76 -7.68
CA ILE A 56 2.57 -4.76 -8.52
C ILE A 56 2.02 -6.17 -8.76
N PRO A 57 2.82 -7.19 -9.10
CA PRO A 57 2.30 -8.55 -9.28
C PRO A 57 1.65 -9.09 -8.01
N GLY A 58 2.29 -8.90 -6.84
CA GLY A 58 1.71 -9.33 -5.58
C GLY A 58 0.48 -8.52 -5.17
N ALA A 59 0.40 -7.24 -5.51
CA ALA A 59 -0.82 -6.46 -5.31
C ALA A 59 -1.98 -6.97 -6.17
N ILE A 60 -1.73 -7.34 -7.42
CA ILE A 60 -2.74 -7.96 -8.31
C ILE A 60 -3.28 -9.24 -7.67
N ASP A 61 -2.38 -10.16 -7.32
CA ASP A 61 -2.70 -11.44 -6.67
C ASP A 61 -3.52 -11.24 -5.38
N SER A 62 -3.07 -10.33 -4.51
CA SER A 62 -3.80 -9.99 -3.28
C SER A 62 -5.21 -9.46 -3.54
N HIS A 63 -5.44 -8.67 -4.59
CA HIS A 63 -6.79 -8.21 -4.90
C HIS A 63 -7.66 -9.33 -5.51
N GLU A 64 -7.09 -10.22 -6.31
CA GLU A 64 -7.79 -11.42 -6.81
C GLU A 64 -8.23 -12.33 -5.66
N MET A 65 -7.33 -12.62 -4.72
CA MET A 65 -7.64 -13.42 -3.54
C MET A 65 -8.65 -12.74 -2.61
N ALA A 66 -8.60 -11.41 -2.46
CA ALA A 66 -9.61 -10.67 -1.71
C ALA A 66 -11.01 -10.79 -2.34
N ALA A 67 -11.11 -10.80 -3.67
CA ALA A 67 -12.35 -11.07 -4.38
C ALA A 67 -12.85 -12.49 -4.13
N GLU A 68 -11.97 -13.48 -4.28
CA GLU A 68 -12.30 -14.89 -4.05
C GLU A 68 -12.83 -15.11 -2.62
N TRP A 69 -12.15 -14.59 -1.61
CA TRP A 69 -12.55 -14.77 -0.22
C TRP A 69 -13.77 -13.96 0.21
N ALA A 70 -14.13 -12.92 -0.55
CA ALA A 70 -15.38 -12.18 -0.34
C ALA A 70 -16.57 -12.85 -1.03
N GLU A 71 -16.33 -13.68 -2.05
CA GLU A 71 -17.36 -14.38 -2.80
C GLU A 71 -18.15 -15.35 -1.89
N ASN A 72 -19.47 -15.44 -2.10
CA ASN A 72 -20.39 -16.26 -1.29
C ASN A 72 -20.44 -15.92 0.21
N THR A 73 -19.88 -14.78 0.63
CA THR A 73 -20.05 -14.23 1.98
C THR A 73 -21.04 -13.07 1.98
N SER A 74 -21.34 -12.51 3.15
CA SER A 74 -22.08 -11.24 3.26
C SER A 74 -21.37 -10.03 2.63
N TYR A 75 -20.12 -10.21 2.17
CA TYR A 75 -19.29 -9.19 1.52
C TYR A 75 -19.17 -9.37 0.00
N GLN A 76 -19.97 -10.24 -0.62
CA GLN A 76 -19.89 -10.52 -2.06
C GLN A 76 -20.02 -9.26 -2.94
N SER A 77 -20.70 -8.22 -2.47
CA SER A 77 -20.78 -6.92 -3.16
C SER A 77 -19.41 -6.24 -3.39
N LEU A 78 -18.38 -6.60 -2.61
CA LEU A 78 -17.00 -6.10 -2.76
C LEU A 78 -16.19 -6.87 -3.83
N THR A 79 -16.65 -8.03 -4.26
CA THR A 79 -15.93 -8.89 -5.24
C THR A 79 -15.63 -8.13 -6.53
N SER A 80 -16.60 -7.36 -7.03
CA SER A 80 -16.45 -6.60 -8.26
C SER A 80 -15.43 -5.47 -8.11
N LEU A 81 -15.35 -4.83 -6.93
CA LEU A 81 -14.36 -3.80 -6.64
C LEU A 81 -12.94 -4.37 -6.73
N PHE A 82 -12.67 -5.47 -6.02
CA PHE A 82 -11.33 -6.06 -5.98
C PHE A 82 -10.89 -6.61 -7.34
N ARG A 83 -11.77 -7.31 -8.07
CA ARG A 83 -11.47 -7.77 -9.44
C ARG A 83 -11.15 -6.60 -10.37
N GLN A 84 -11.93 -5.50 -10.31
CA GLN A 84 -11.66 -4.32 -11.12
C GLN A 84 -10.33 -3.66 -10.78
N THR A 85 -9.93 -3.64 -9.51
CA THR A 85 -8.60 -3.14 -9.11
C THR A 85 -7.48 -4.02 -9.68
N ALA A 86 -7.58 -5.34 -9.60
CA ALA A 86 -6.62 -6.26 -10.20
C ALA A 86 -6.51 -6.05 -11.73
N GLU A 87 -7.64 -5.97 -12.43
CA GLU A 87 -7.69 -5.73 -13.88
C GLU A 87 -7.19 -4.33 -14.29
N PHE A 88 -7.35 -3.33 -13.43
CA PHE A 88 -6.73 -2.03 -13.64
C PHE A 88 -5.21 -2.13 -13.55
N LEU A 89 -4.68 -2.73 -12.49
CA LEU A 89 -3.23 -2.86 -12.27
C LEU A 89 -2.53 -3.70 -13.35
N LYS A 90 -3.23 -4.69 -13.94
CA LYS A 90 -2.72 -5.45 -15.09
C LYS A 90 -2.53 -4.60 -16.35
N ARG A 91 -3.38 -3.57 -16.53
CA ARG A 91 -3.37 -2.70 -17.72
C ARG A 91 -2.48 -1.48 -17.54
N ASP A 92 -2.51 -0.90 -16.35
CA ASP A 92 -1.75 0.29 -16.00
C ASP A 92 -1.00 0.05 -14.68
N PRO A 93 0.22 -0.51 -14.75
CA PRO A 93 1.01 -0.81 -13.58
C PRO A 93 1.77 0.41 -13.05
N ASP A 94 1.76 1.55 -13.78
CA ASP A 94 2.50 2.72 -13.34
C ASP A 94 1.78 3.43 -12.18
N SER A 95 2.31 3.17 -10.99
CA SER A 95 1.83 3.75 -9.75
C SER A 95 2.76 4.83 -9.21
N LYS A 96 3.71 5.36 -10.00
CA LYS A 96 4.76 6.27 -9.51
C LYS A 96 4.22 7.46 -8.71
N LEU A 97 3.23 8.18 -9.25
CA LEU A 97 2.60 9.32 -8.56
C LEU A 97 1.86 8.86 -7.28
N ILE A 98 1.19 7.73 -7.33
CA ILE A 98 0.43 7.20 -6.20
C ILE A 98 1.38 6.76 -5.07
N LYS A 99 2.47 6.05 -5.40
CA LYS A 99 3.53 5.66 -4.46
C LYS A 99 4.22 6.87 -3.85
N PHE A 100 4.47 7.91 -4.66
CA PHE A 100 5.02 9.17 -4.17
C PHE A 100 4.09 9.80 -3.12
N ASN A 101 2.80 9.87 -3.41
CA ASN A 101 1.81 10.36 -2.45
C ASN A 101 1.68 9.48 -1.20
N ALA A 102 1.82 8.16 -1.34
CA ALA A 102 1.80 7.24 -0.21
C ALA A 102 3.00 7.48 0.73
N TRP A 103 4.21 7.64 0.19
CA TRP A 103 5.39 7.94 1.01
C TRP A 103 5.36 9.36 1.60
N LEU A 104 4.74 10.33 0.90
CA LEU A 104 4.43 11.64 1.47
C LEU A 104 3.51 11.53 2.70
N TRP A 105 2.49 10.68 2.63
CA TRP A 105 1.63 10.39 3.77
C TRP A 105 2.47 9.84 4.93
N VAL A 106 3.29 8.80 4.69
CA VAL A 106 4.16 8.21 5.73
C VAL A 106 5.03 9.28 6.40
N TYR A 107 5.68 10.13 5.61
CA TYR A 107 6.49 11.24 6.11
C TYR A 107 5.70 12.19 7.02
N GLY A 108 4.46 12.53 6.62
CA GLY A 108 3.59 13.46 7.33
C GLY A 108 2.95 12.93 8.61
N GLN A 109 2.78 11.61 8.76
CA GLN A 109 2.07 11.02 9.91
C GLN A 109 2.92 10.86 11.17
N THR A 110 4.23 11.09 11.08
CA THR A 110 5.15 10.81 12.18
C THR A 110 6.09 11.97 12.45
N ARG A 111 6.61 12.01 13.68
CA ARG A 111 7.72 12.87 14.11
C ARG A 111 9.01 12.07 14.35
N ASP A 112 8.97 10.74 14.24
CA ASP A 112 10.17 9.91 14.30
C ASP A 112 11.05 10.20 13.09
N GLN A 113 12.25 10.71 13.34
CA GLN A 113 13.19 11.08 12.29
C GLN A 113 13.60 9.88 11.45
N ARG A 114 13.74 8.69 12.04
CA ARG A 114 14.09 7.47 11.30
C ARG A 114 13.05 7.15 10.24
N VAL A 115 11.77 7.31 10.57
CA VAL A 115 10.66 7.03 9.64
C VAL A 115 10.58 8.11 8.57
N ARG A 116 10.80 9.38 8.93
CA ARG A 116 10.91 10.48 7.96
C ARG A 116 12.05 10.31 6.97
N ASP A 117 13.23 9.94 7.45
CA ASP A 117 14.41 9.70 6.61
C ASP A 117 14.14 8.54 5.64
N ARG A 118 13.52 7.45 6.13
CA ARG A 118 13.08 6.33 5.30
C ARG A 118 12.10 6.78 4.20
N ALA A 119 11.06 7.52 4.57
CA ALA A 119 10.06 8.01 3.61
C ALA A 119 10.67 8.96 2.58
N GLN A 120 11.55 9.87 3.01
CA GLN A 120 12.30 10.74 2.11
C GLN A 120 13.15 9.94 1.12
N GLN A 121 13.87 8.91 1.57
CA GLN A 121 14.66 8.05 0.67
C GLN A 121 13.78 7.41 -0.42
N GLU A 122 12.60 6.93 -0.06
CA GLU A 122 11.67 6.32 -1.02
C GLU A 122 11.07 7.35 -1.98
N ILE A 123 10.71 8.54 -1.49
CA ILE A 123 10.29 9.67 -2.33
C ILE A 123 11.38 10.01 -3.37
N LEU A 124 12.64 10.08 -2.96
CA LEU A 124 13.76 10.39 -3.85
C LEU A 124 14.00 9.29 -4.88
N LYS A 125 13.87 8.01 -4.50
CA LYS A 125 13.95 6.87 -5.44
C LYS A 125 12.86 6.91 -6.50
N LEU A 126 11.69 7.43 -6.16
CA LEU A 126 10.60 7.68 -7.09
C LEU A 126 10.85 8.92 -7.97
N GLY A 127 12.03 9.56 -7.90
CA GLY A 127 12.35 10.76 -8.65
C GLY A 127 11.77 12.04 -8.05
N GLY A 128 11.25 11.97 -6.83
CA GLY A 128 10.90 13.15 -6.06
C GLY A 128 12.13 14.01 -5.78
N LYS A 129 11.92 15.31 -5.59
CA LYS A 129 12.95 16.28 -5.22
C LYS A 129 12.55 17.00 -3.95
N VAL A 130 13.56 17.39 -3.18
CA VAL A 130 13.38 18.25 -2.02
C VAL A 130 13.50 19.71 -2.48
N GLU A 131 12.50 20.51 -2.15
CA GLU A 131 12.50 21.95 -2.30
C GLU A 131 12.33 22.58 -0.92
N ILE A 132 12.90 23.77 -0.74
CA ILE A 132 12.67 24.59 0.44
C ILE A 132 11.77 25.74 -0.01
N ASP A 133 10.62 25.88 0.63
CA ASP A 133 9.70 26.96 0.32
C ASP A 133 10.19 28.32 0.88
N GLN A 134 9.44 29.38 0.60
CA GLN A 134 9.78 30.74 1.02
C GLN A 134 9.79 30.93 2.55
N ASN A 135 9.17 30.02 3.30
CA ASN A 135 9.12 30.03 4.77
C ASN A 135 10.24 29.17 5.39
N GLY A 136 11.07 28.53 4.56
CA GLY A 136 12.10 27.61 5.02
C GLY A 136 11.58 26.20 5.28
N GLU A 137 10.34 25.88 4.91
CA GLU A 137 9.77 24.55 5.08
C GLU A 137 10.19 23.62 3.95
N MET A 138 10.51 22.38 4.32
CA MET A 138 10.84 21.33 3.38
C MET A 138 9.59 20.81 2.69
N ARG A 139 9.58 20.81 1.36
CA ARG A 139 8.53 20.25 0.52
C ARG A 139 9.12 19.20 -0.43
N PHE A 140 8.35 18.16 -0.71
CA PHE A 140 8.67 17.22 -1.78
C PHE A 140 7.82 17.50 -3.01
N VAL A 141 8.46 17.47 -4.17
CA VAL A 141 7.79 17.61 -5.47
C VAL A 141 8.17 16.44 -6.36
N LEU A 142 7.23 15.99 -7.20
CA LEU A 142 7.50 15.03 -8.26
C LEU A 142 7.53 15.82 -9.58
N PRO A 143 8.71 16.02 -10.20
CA PRO A 143 8.79 16.70 -11.48
C PRO A 143 7.98 15.93 -12.54
N GLU A 144 7.26 16.65 -13.39
CA GLU A 144 6.70 16.05 -14.60
C GLU A 144 7.86 15.44 -15.40
N SER A 145 7.65 14.22 -15.91
CA SER A 145 8.58 13.58 -16.82
C SER A 145 8.84 14.55 -17.97
N SER A 146 10.07 15.01 -18.12
CA SER A 146 10.50 15.69 -19.35
C SER A 146 10.34 14.68 -20.47
N GLU A 147 9.42 14.94 -21.41
CA GLU A 147 9.29 14.20 -22.67
C GLU A 147 10.60 14.23 -23.47
#